data_AF-A0A524L548-F1
#
_entry.id   AF-A0A524L548-F1
#
_cell.length_a   1.000
_cell.length_b   1.000
_cell.length_c   1.000
_cell.angle_alpha   90.00
_cell.angle_beta   90.00
_cell.angle_gamma   90.00
#
_symmetry.space_group_name_H-M   'P 1'
#
loop_
_entity.id
_entity.type
_entity.pdbx_description
1 polymer ?
#
loop_
_entity_poly.entity_id
_entity_poly.type
_entity_poly.pdbx_seq_one_letter_code
_entity_poly.pdbx_strand_id
1 'polypeptide(L)'
;MVIKSAGLCESCGKDLDPFLSTNNLEDNFINDSRESMHICIECFKKRFKIVTKKRSAYGGTIYELEERQQPRFGSGSQSFSCLKCNWVAWGEEGLRAHMHRAHP
;
A
#
# COMPACT_ATOMS: atom_id res chain seq x y z
N MET A 1 -2.89 -17.56 -14.45
CA MET A 1 -3.19 -18.03 -13.08
C MET A 1 -3.45 -16.82 -12.22
N VAL A 2 -4.63 -16.72 -11.60
CA VAL A 2 -4.98 -15.63 -10.68
C VAL A 2 -4.65 -16.11 -9.27
N ILE A 3 -3.63 -15.51 -8.65
CA ILE A 3 -3.24 -15.85 -7.28
C ILE A 3 -4.22 -15.12 -6.36
N LYS A 4 -5.09 -15.88 -5.68
CA LYS A 4 -6.08 -15.36 -4.75
C LYS A 4 -5.39 -14.85 -3.48
N SER A 5 -5.34 -13.54 -3.28
CA SER A 5 -5.04 -12.93 -1.98
C SER A 5 -6.29 -12.93 -1.11
N ALA A 6 -6.52 -14.01 -0.36
CA ALA A 6 -7.61 -14.10 0.62
C ALA A 6 -7.25 -13.32 1.91
N GLY A 7 -7.26 -11.99 1.84
CA GLY A 7 -6.94 -11.14 2.99
C GLY A 7 -7.66 -9.79 2.94
N LEU A 8 -7.81 -9.18 4.10
CA LEU A 8 -8.34 -7.83 4.27
C LEU A 8 -7.22 -6.81 4.09
N CYS A 9 -7.53 -5.69 3.48
CA CYS A 9 -6.64 -4.56 3.27
C CYS A 9 -6.34 -3.84 4.60
N GLU A 10 -5.06 -3.71 4.95
CA GLU A 10 -4.63 -3.03 6.19
C GLU A 10 -4.87 -1.51 6.20
N SER A 11 -5.26 -0.93 5.05
CA SER A 11 -5.57 0.50 4.95
C SER A 11 -7.07 0.81 4.98
N CYS A 12 -7.92 -0.04 4.39
CA CYS A 12 -9.36 0.22 4.28
C CYS A 12 -10.27 -0.90 4.77
N GLY A 13 -9.75 -2.04 5.19
CA GLY A 13 -10.55 -3.16 5.68
C GLY A 13 -11.31 -3.96 4.61
N LYS A 14 -11.26 -3.55 3.33
CA LYS A 14 -11.89 -4.28 2.22
C LYS A 14 -11.06 -5.48 1.76
N ASP A 15 -11.68 -6.43 1.06
CA ASP A 15 -10.98 -7.54 0.42
C ASP A 15 -9.88 -7.06 -0.54
N LEU A 16 -8.74 -7.75 -0.52
CA LEU A 16 -7.62 -7.47 -1.41
C LEU A 16 -7.96 -7.87 -2.85
N ASP A 17 -7.84 -6.91 -3.77
CA ASP A 17 -7.98 -7.20 -5.20
C ASP A 17 -6.93 -8.24 -5.63
N PRO A 18 -7.32 -9.23 -6.45
CA PRO A 18 -6.38 -10.21 -6.98
C PRO A 18 -5.24 -9.53 -7.72
N PHE A 19 -4.04 -10.06 -7.57
CA PHE A 19 -2.87 -9.57 -8.29
C PHE A 19 -3.07 -9.74 -9.81
N LEU A 20 -2.90 -8.65 -10.55
CA LEU A 20 -3.00 -8.65 -12.00
C LEU A 20 -1.71 -9.22 -12.59
N SER A 21 -1.82 -9.89 -13.74
CA SER A 21 -0.65 -10.35 -14.49
C SER A 21 0.20 -9.15 -14.90
N THR A 22 1.48 -9.19 -14.55
CA THR A 22 2.43 -8.09 -14.77
C THR A 22 2.91 -8.11 -16.22
N ASN A 23 2.64 -7.04 -16.97
CA ASN A 23 3.19 -6.88 -18.33
C ASN A 23 4.46 -6.02 -18.32
N ASN A 24 4.60 -5.14 -17.32
CA ASN A 24 5.71 -4.22 -17.18
C ASN A 24 6.42 -4.40 -15.82
N LEU A 25 7.68 -3.96 -15.76
CA LEU A 25 8.46 -3.91 -14.50
C LEU A 25 7.79 -3.01 -13.45
N GLU A 26 7.08 -1.96 -13.89
CA GLU A 26 6.24 -1.11 -13.03
C GLU A 26 5.15 -1.92 -12.35
N ASP A 27 4.40 -2.72 -13.11
CA ASP A 27 3.30 -3.53 -12.58
C ASP A 27 3.81 -4.58 -11.60
N ASN A 28 4.99 -5.15 -11.86
CA ASN A 28 5.64 -6.10 -10.96
C ASN A 28 6.00 -5.43 -9.63
N PHE A 29 6.66 -4.27 -9.71
CA PHE A 29 6.99 -3.48 -8.53
C PHE A 29 5.74 -3.07 -7.72
N ILE A 30 4.63 -2.71 -8.39
CA ILE A 30 3.36 -2.41 -7.73
C ILE A 30 2.81 -3.63 -7.01
N ASN A 31 2.80 -4.79 -7.66
CA ASN A 31 2.27 -6.02 -7.07
C ASN A 31 3.10 -6.45 -5.87
N ASP A 32 4.42 -6.48 -5.97
CA ASP A 32 5.33 -6.80 -4.85
C ASP A 32 5.15 -5.85 -3.67
N SER A 33 5.02 -4.55 -3.95
CA SER A 33 4.79 -3.53 -2.93
C SER A 33 3.41 -3.65 -2.27
N ARG A 34 2.38 -4.00 -3.05
CA ARG A 34 1.03 -4.25 -2.52
C ARG A 34 0.96 -5.53 -1.71
N GLU A 35 1.71 -6.55 -2.11
CA GLU A 35 1.79 -7.82 -1.40
C GLU A 35 2.50 -7.63 -0.06
N SER A 36 3.66 -6.99 -0.04
CA SER A 36 4.42 -6.73 1.19
C SER A 36 3.67 -5.88 2.21
N MET A 37 2.86 -4.92 1.75
CA MET A 37 2.08 -4.04 2.64
C MET A 37 0.63 -4.50 2.87
N HIS A 38 0.18 -5.56 2.18
CA HIS A 38 -1.20 -6.05 2.21
C HIS A 38 -2.26 -4.96 2.00
N ILE A 39 -2.12 -4.19 0.90
CA ILE A 39 -3.02 -3.08 0.55
C ILE A 39 -3.72 -3.33 -0.80
N CYS A 40 -5.01 -2.96 -0.89
CA CYS A 40 -5.76 -2.97 -2.15
C CYS A 40 -5.25 -1.91 -3.15
N ILE A 41 -5.55 -2.08 -4.44
CA ILE A 41 -4.98 -1.21 -5.49
C ILE A 41 -5.44 0.24 -5.35
N GLU A 42 -6.67 0.46 -4.87
CA GLU A 42 -7.24 1.78 -4.65
C GLU A 42 -6.50 2.54 -3.55
N CYS A 43 -6.25 1.87 -2.42
CA CYS A 43 -5.53 2.48 -1.31
C CYS A 43 -4.06 2.69 -1.65
N PHE A 44 -3.46 1.78 -2.43
CA PHE A 44 -2.11 1.94 -2.92
C PHE A 44 -1.98 3.18 -3.82
N LYS A 45 -2.86 3.37 -4.80
CA LYS A 45 -2.85 4.55 -5.69
C LYS A 45 -3.14 5.88 -4.97
N LYS A 46 -3.88 5.82 -3.85
CA LYS A 46 -4.14 6.99 -3.00
C LYS A 46 -2.93 7.36 -2.16
N ARG A 47 -2.28 6.36 -1.55
CA ARG A 47 -1.20 6.54 -0.57
C ARG A 47 0.19 6.63 -1.20
N PHE A 48 0.45 5.97 -2.31
CA PHE A 48 1.77 5.91 -2.91
C PHE A 48 1.75 6.51 -4.31
N LYS A 49 2.74 7.35 -4.58
CA LYS A 49 3.09 7.79 -5.93
C LYS A 49 4.35 7.04 -6.33
N ILE A 50 4.28 6.31 -7.43
CA ILE A 50 5.44 5.66 -8.02
C ILE A 50 6.26 6.76 -8.68
N VAL A 51 7.50 6.92 -8.23
CA VAL A 51 8.44 7.87 -8.82
C VAL A 51 9.54 7.09 -9.50
N THR A 52 9.70 7.35 -10.78
CA THR A 52 10.79 6.80 -11.59
C THR A 52 12.02 7.67 -11.42
N LYS A 53 13.02 7.17 -10.69
CA LYS A 53 14.34 7.81 -10.67
C LYS A 53 15.22 7.13 -11.70
N LYS A 54 15.53 7.87 -12.78
CA LYS A 54 16.66 7.51 -13.65
C LYS A 54 17.94 7.76 -12.87
N ARG A 55 18.52 6.72 -12.30
CA ARG A 55 19.84 6.81 -11.69
C ARG A 55 20.69 5.64 -12.15
N SER A 56 21.42 5.85 -13.24
CA SER A 56 22.81 5.42 -13.39
C SER A 56 23.32 5.74 -14.79
N ALA A 57 24.63 5.98 -14.91
CA ALA A 57 25.37 6.08 -16.16
C ALA A 57 25.25 4.85 -17.09
N TYR A 58 24.63 3.75 -16.60
CA TYR A 58 24.41 2.49 -17.30
C TYR A 58 22.94 2.19 -17.68
N GLY A 59 22.02 3.17 -17.56
CA GLY A 59 20.71 3.09 -18.24
C GLY A 59 19.60 2.27 -17.55
N GLY A 60 19.71 1.98 -16.25
CA GLY A 60 18.62 1.33 -15.48
C GLY A 60 17.56 2.31 -14.96
N THR A 61 16.29 1.93 -15.01
CA THR A 61 15.18 2.62 -14.32
C THR A 61 14.97 2.01 -12.94
N ILE A 62 14.99 2.84 -11.90
CA ILE A 62 14.67 2.44 -10.52
C ILE A 62 13.32 3.03 -10.18
N TYR A 63 12.41 2.20 -9.69
CA TYR A 63 11.12 2.62 -9.17
C TYR A 63 11.24 2.81 -7.66
N GLU A 64 10.90 4.01 -7.18
CA GLU A 64 10.81 4.31 -5.76
C GLU A 64 9.36 4.65 -5.41
N LEU A 65 8.93 4.29 -4.19
CA LEU A 65 7.64 4.68 -3.65
C LEU A 65 7.80 5.98 -2.87
N GLU A 66 7.15 7.03 -3.33
CA GLU A 66 6.94 8.22 -2.50
C GLU A 66 5.56 8.13 -1.84
N GLU A 67 5.54 8.13 -0.51
CA GLU A 67 4.31 8.24 0.28
C GLU A 67 3.70 9.63 0.06
N ARG A 68 2.50 9.67 -0.52
CA ARG A 68 1.69 10.88 -0.58
C ARG A 68 1.29 11.29 0.83
N GLN A 69 1.35 12.58 1.09
CA GLN A 69 0.85 13.15 2.34
C GLN A 69 -0.60 12.71 2.55
N GLN A 70 -0.88 12.22 3.77
CA GLN A 70 -2.22 11.85 4.19
C GLN A 70 -3.19 13.00 3.88
N PRO A 71 -4.43 12.71 3.42
CA PRO A 71 -5.44 13.74 3.26
C PRO A 71 -5.59 14.47 4.60
N ARG A 72 -5.23 15.76 4.62
CA ARG A 72 -5.47 16.64 5.77
C ARG A 72 -6.97 16.85 5.85
N PHE A 73 -7.68 15.91 6.46
CA PHE A 73 -9.01 16.21 6.99
C PHE A 73 -8.82 17.35 8.00
N GLY A 74 -9.63 18.40 7.92
CA GLY A 74 -9.43 19.66 8.64
C GLY A 74 -9.16 19.47 10.14
N SER A 75 -8.53 20.48 10.75
CA SER A 75 -8.20 20.58 12.18
C SER A 75 -9.20 19.83 13.08
N GLY A 76 -8.83 18.63 13.52
CA GLY A 76 -9.71 17.64 14.17
C GLY A 76 -9.66 16.23 13.55
N SER A 77 -8.81 15.97 12.55
CA SER A 77 -8.75 14.68 11.88
C SER A 77 -8.16 13.56 12.74
N GLN A 78 -9.01 12.56 13.03
CA GLN A 78 -8.63 11.33 13.70
C GLN A 78 -7.73 10.50 12.77
N SER A 79 -6.43 10.43 13.07
CA SER A 79 -5.52 9.51 12.41
C SER A 79 -5.63 8.12 13.04
N PHE A 80 -5.85 7.09 12.23
CA PHE A 80 -5.93 5.70 12.70
C PHE A 80 -4.52 5.07 12.73
N SER A 81 -3.70 5.48 13.68
CA SER A 81 -2.36 4.93 13.87
C SER A 81 -2.37 3.66 14.75
N CYS A 82 -1.48 2.73 14.44
CA CYS A 82 -1.24 1.56 15.28
C CYS A 82 -0.50 1.95 16.56
N LEU A 83 -0.88 1.34 17.68
CA LEU A 83 -0.25 1.58 18.97
C LEU A 83 1.10 0.83 19.12
N LYS A 84 1.30 -0.22 18.33
CA LYS A 84 2.48 -1.10 18.41
C LYS A 84 3.54 -0.80 17.33
N CYS A 85 3.16 -0.13 16.24
CA CYS A 85 4.09 0.23 15.16
C CYS A 85 3.72 1.56 14.51
N ASN A 86 4.59 2.08 13.63
CA ASN A 86 4.37 3.34 12.91
C ASN A 86 3.38 3.22 11.74
N TRP A 87 2.57 2.16 11.70
CA TRP A 87 1.56 2.00 10.67
C TRP A 87 0.39 2.96 10.89
N VAL A 88 -0.07 3.58 9.81
CA VAL A 88 -1.25 4.45 9.80
C VAL A 88 -2.25 3.92 8.78
N ALA A 89 -3.42 3.54 9.27
CA ALA A 89 -4.56 3.14 8.45
C ALA A 89 -5.37 4.36 8.02
N TRP A 90 -6.13 4.21 6.92
CA TRP A 90 -7.03 5.25 6.41
C TRP A 90 -8.45 5.15 7.00
N GLY A 91 -8.73 4.09 7.75
CA GLY A 91 -9.98 3.88 8.47
C GLY A 91 -9.80 2.91 9.63
N GLU A 92 -10.77 2.90 10.54
CA GLU A 92 -10.78 2.03 11.73
C GLU A 92 -10.74 0.54 11.36
N GLU A 93 -11.49 0.14 10.32
CA GLU A 93 -11.50 -1.24 9.83
C GLU A 93 -10.12 -1.69 9.32
N GLY A 94 -9.40 -0.79 8.65
CA GLY A 94 -8.02 -1.03 8.21
C GLY A 94 -7.08 -1.20 9.39
N LEU A 95 -7.22 -0.35 10.43
CA LEU A 95 -6.43 -0.46 11.65
C LEU A 95 -6.69 -1.78 12.38
N ARG A 96 -7.94 -2.20 12.46
CA ARG A 96 -8.34 -3.47 13.07
C ARG A 96 -7.79 -4.67 12.28
N ALA A 97 -7.86 -4.63 10.95
CA ALA A 97 -7.26 -5.65 10.10
C ALA A 97 -5.73 -5.73 10.28
N HIS A 98 -5.06 -4.57 10.33
CA HIS A 98 -3.63 -4.48 10.62
C HIS A 98 -3.30 -5.06 12.00
N MET A 99 -4.03 -4.68 13.05
CA MET A 99 -3.79 -5.21 14.40
C MET A 99 -3.96 -6.72 14.47
N HIS A 100 -5.01 -7.28 13.86
CA HIS A 100 -5.22 -8.73 13.82
C HIS A 100 -4.13 -9.50 13.08
N ARG A 101 -3.49 -8.87 12.09
CA ARG A 101 -2.51 -9.54 11.23
C ARG A 101 -1.07 -9.33 11.69
N ALA A 102 -0.67 -8.08 11.91
CA ALA A 102 0.70 -7.71 12.26
C ALA A 102 0.98 -7.87 13.76
N HIS A 103 -0.06 -7.89 14.60
CA HIS A 103 0.08 -7.86 16.05
C HIS A 103 -0.93 -8.76 16.80
N PRO A 104 -0.91 -10.08 16.56
CA PRO A 104 -1.76 -11.03 17.30
C PRO A 104 -1.54 -10.97 18.82
#